data_AF-A0A2V8B0X6-F1
#
_entry.id   AF-A0A2V8B0X6-F1
#
_cell.length_a   1.000
_cell.length_b   1.000
_cell.length_c   1.000
_cell.angle_alpha   90.00
_cell.angle_beta   90.00
_cell.angle_gamma   90.00
#
_symmetry.space_group_name_H-M   'P 1'
#
loop_
_entity.id
_entity.type
_entity.pdbx_description
1 polymer ?
#
loop_
_entity_poly.entity_id
_entity_poly.type
_entity_poly.pdbx_seq_one_letter_code
_entity_poly.pdbx_strand_id
1 'polypeptide(L)'
;MLPNAGTTNTLRRANAAATAQKVVIVNGSPEILELLETVLDAGRYDVVFVESSQHAYSQIKRVQPNLVILCVRIDDGDGFQVLSMLKLDEETRAIPVLTYTSEYEGRESQDEVAEPAEAEMFAAKPAVWMN
;
A
#
# COMPACT_ATOMS: atom_id res chain seq x y z
N MET A 1 39.02 12.12 0.16
CA MET A 1 38.27 12.78 -0.93
C MET A 1 37.26 11.77 -1.47
N LEU A 2 35.95 12.06 -1.24
CA LEU A 2 34.66 11.59 -1.81
C LEU A 2 34.54 10.23 -2.57
N PRO A 3 33.32 9.63 -2.69
CA PRO A 3 31.99 10.13 -2.30
C PRO A 3 31.08 9.13 -1.53
N ASN A 4 30.02 9.72 -0.98
CA ASN A 4 28.88 9.13 -0.28
C ASN A 4 27.80 8.71 -1.31
N ALA A 5 27.32 7.47 -1.26
CA ALA A 5 26.29 6.96 -2.17
C ALA A 5 24.89 7.11 -1.55
N GLY A 6 24.23 8.24 -1.81
CA GLY A 6 22.81 8.43 -1.54
C GLY A 6 21.98 8.00 -2.74
N THR A 7 21.35 6.83 -2.67
CA THR A 7 20.38 6.38 -3.69
C THR A 7 19.01 6.99 -3.38
N THR A 8 18.78 8.21 -3.84
CA THR A 8 17.43 8.79 -3.88
C THR A 8 16.66 8.16 -5.04
N ASN A 9 15.75 7.24 -4.74
CA ASN A 9 14.84 6.67 -5.72
C ASN A 9 13.77 7.71 -6.10
N THR A 10 14.10 8.57 -7.05
CA THR A 10 13.18 9.56 -7.61
C THR A 10 12.15 8.83 -8.48
N LEU A 11 10.92 8.70 -8.00
CA LEU A 11 9.78 8.21 -8.78
C LEU A 11 9.62 9.08 -10.03
N ARG A 12 10.10 8.56 -11.16
CA ARG A 12 10.11 9.24 -12.46
C ARG A 12 8.68 9.37 -12.98
N ARG A 13 8.12 10.59 -12.95
CA ARG A 13 6.89 10.94 -13.68
C ARG A 13 7.16 10.86 -15.18
N ALA A 14 6.72 9.79 -15.82
CA ALA A 14 6.59 9.74 -17.27
C ALA A 14 5.31 10.49 -17.67
N ASN A 15 5.45 11.70 -18.19
CA ASN A 15 4.37 12.44 -18.81
C ASN A 15 4.28 12.00 -20.28
N ALA A 16 3.26 11.21 -20.62
CA ALA A 16 2.86 10.93 -22.00
C ALA A 16 1.37 11.27 -22.11
N ALA A 17 1.03 12.16 -23.07
CA ALA A 17 -0.31 12.60 -23.48
C ALA A 17 -1.46 12.21 -22.53
N ALA A 18 -1.93 13.16 -21.71
CA ALA A 18 -2.85 12.93 -20.59
C ALA A 18 -4.24 12.42 -21.03
N THR A 19 -4.33 11.13 -21.34
CA THR A 19 -5.56 10.36 -21.17
C THR A 19 -5.77 10.10 -19.69
N ALA A 20 -7.02 10.16 -19.24
CA ALA A 20 -7.36 9.84 -17.86
C ALA A 20 -6.78 8.47 -17.48
N GLN A 21 -5.98 8.44 -16.43
CA GLN A 21 -5.35 7.22 -15.93
C GLN A 21 -6.40 6.41 -15.18
N LYS A 22 -6.65 5.17 -15.58
CA LYS A 22 -7.64 4.32 -14.92
C LYS A 22 -7.09 3.79 -13.61
N VAL A 23 -7.85 3.94 -12.54
CA VAL A 23 -7.50 3.43 -11.21
C VAL A 23 -8.62 2.52 -10.76
N VAL A 24 -8.29 1.28 -10.38
CA VAL A 24 -9.25 0.39 -9.73
C VAL A 24 -9.00 0.42 -8.23
N ILE A 25 -10.05 0.67 -7.46
CA ILE A 25 -10.01 0.69 -5.99
C ILE A 25 -10.83 -0.48 -5.49
N VAL A 26 -10.21 -1.33 -4.68
CA VAL A 26 -10.85 -2.49 -4.07
C VAL A 26 -10.92 -2.26 -2.57
N ASN A 27 -12.13 -2.08 -2.03
CA ASN A 27 -12.39 -1.94 -0.59
C ASN A 27 -13.80 -2.42 -0.28
N GLY A 28 -13.98 -3.17 0.80
CA GLY A 28 -15.29 -3.62 1.29
C GLY A 28 -16.17 -2.53 1.93
N SER A 29 -15.69 -1.29 2.07
CA SER A 29 -16.48 -0.15 2.54
C SER A 29 -16.39 1.02 1.57
N PRO A 30 -17.53 1.64 1.21
CA PRO A 30 -17.56 2.83 0.35
C PRO A 30 -17.06 4.09 1.05
N GLU A 31 -16.85 4.09 2.37
CA GLU A 31 -16.46 5.30 3.13
C GLU A 31 -15.17 5.95 2.62
N ILE A 32 -14.24 5.15 2.07
CA ILE A 32 -12.98 5.69 1.55
C ILE A 32 -13.12 6.32 0.17
N LEU A 33 -14.24 6.08 -0.51
CA LEU A 33 -14.46 6.59 -1.87
C LEU A 33 -14.45 8.10 -1.90
N GLU A 34 -15.18 8.77 -1.01
CA GLU A 34 -15.23 10.23 -1.00
C GLU A 34 -13.84 10.86 -0.79
N LEU A 35 -13.02 10.24 0.05
CA LEU A 35 -11.64 10.67 0.28
C LEU A 35 -10.76 10.43 -0.95
N LEU A 36 -10.84 9.24 -1.55
CA LEU A 36 -10.04 8.86 -2.70
C LEU A 36 -10.45 9.61 -3.96
N GLU A 37 -11.75 9.83 -4.16
CA GLU A 37 -12.29 10.72 -5.18
C GLU A 37 -11.73 12.12 -4.95
N THR A 38 -11.83 12.72 -3.76
CA THR A 38 -11.26 14.06 -3.52
C THR A 38 -9.75 14.15 -3.85
N VAL A 39 -8.97 13.09 -3.60
CA VAL A 39 -7.52 13.04 -3.89
C VAL A 39 -7.22 12.76 -5.37
N LEU A 40 -8.05 11.95 -6.05
CA LEU A 40 -7.85 11.50 -7.43
C LEU A 40 -8.62 12.37 -8.46
N ASP A 41 -9.61 13.15 -8.03
CA ASP A 41 -10.51 14.00 -8.83
C ASP A 41 -9.86 15.30 -9.31
N ALA A 42 -8.52 15.39 -9.27
CA ALA A 42 -7.78 16.47 -9.93
C ALA A 42 -7.87 16.43 -11.48
N GLY A 43 -8.93 15.82 -12.06
CA GLY A 43 -9.23 15.74 -13.48
C GLY A 43 -8.34 14.79 -14.28
N ARG A 44 -7.62 13.88 -13.61
CA ARG A 44 -6.59 13.04 -14.24
C ARG A 44 -6.83 11.54 -14.13
N TYR A 45 -7.76 11.11 -13.30
CA TYR A 45 -7.97 9.69 -13.01
C TYR A 45 -9.43 9.29 -13.27
N ASP A 46 -9.62 8.13 -13.88
CA ASP A 46 -10.92 7.46 -14.07
C ASP A 46 -11.00 6.33 -13.05
N VAL A 47 -11.83 6.49 -12.01
CA VAL A 47 -11.86 5.61 -10.85
C VAL A 47 -12.96 4.56 -11.00
N VAL A 48 -12.59 3.29 -10.86
CA VAL A 48 -13.51 2.15 -10.81
C VAL A 48 -13.46 1.53 -9.43
N PHE A 49 -14.58 1.56 -8.71
CA PHE A 49 -14.71 0.92 -7.41
C PHE A 49 -15.14 -0.54 -7.52
N VAL A 50 -14.53 -1.41 -6.72
CA VAL A 50 -14.88 -2.81 -6.58
C VAL A 50 -15.01 -3.15 -5.10
N GLU A 51 -16.23 -3.41 -4.66
CA GLU A 51 -16.51 -3.67 -3.25
C GLU A 51 -16.00 -5.04 -2.77
N SER A 52 -15.98 -6.03 -3.67
CA SER A 52 -15.69 -7.42 -3.33
C SER A 52 -14.37 -7.90 -3.91
N SER A 53 -13.48 -8.39 -3.02
CA SER A 53 -12.22 -9.06 -3.39
C SER A 53 -12.44 -10.26 -4.32
N GLN A 54 -13.58 -10.95 -4.23
CA GLN A 54 -13.89 -12.10 -5.10
C GLN A 54 -14.05 -11.71 -6.57
N HIS A 55 -14.52 -10.50 -6.86
CA HIS A 55 -14.69 -10.00 -8.22
C HIS A 55 -13.54 -9.09 -8.67
N ALA A 56 -12.71 -8.61 -7.73
CA ALA A 56 -11.60 -7.69 -7.98
C ALA A 56 -10.71 -8.13 -9.13
N TYR A 57 -10.22 -9.37 -9.12
CA TYR A 57 -9.33 -9.87 -10.17
C TYR A 57 -9.96 -9.79 -11.57
N SER A 58 -11.20 -10.26 -11.70
CA SER A 58 -11.91 -10.25 -12.99
C SER A 58 -12.12 -8.83 -13.52
N GLN A 59 -12.42 -7.89 -12.63
CA GLN A 59 -12.61 -6.48 -12.98
C GLN A 59 -11.29 -5.82 -13.36
N ILE A 60 -10.22 -6.06 -12.60
CA ILE A 60 -8.88 -5.53 -12.91
C ILE A 60 -8.42 -6.03 -14.28
N LYS A 61 -8.56 -7.32 -14.55
CA LYS A 61 -8.19 -7.92 -15.83
C LYS A 61 -9.00 -7.34 -17.00
N ARG A 62 -10.28 -7.04 -16.79
CA ARG A 62 -11.15 -6.43 -17.81
C ARG A 62 -10.85 -4.94 -18.04
N VAL A 63 -10.62 -4.20 -16.96
CA VAL A 63 -10.42 -2.73 -17.00
C VAL A 63 -9.02 -2.38 -17.48
N GLN A 64 -8.02 -3.23 -17.19
CA GLN A 64 -6.59 -2.97 -17.45
C GLN A 64 -6.15 -1.60 -16.91
N PRO A 65 -6.28 -1.37 -15.58
CA PRO A 65 -5.99 -0.07 -14.99
C PRO A 65 -4.49 0.24 -14.99
N ASN A 66 -4.16 1.52 -14.85
CA ASN A 66 -2.80 2.01 -14.65
C ASN A 66 -2.34 1.85 -13.19
N LEU A 67 -3.26 1.68 -12.25
CA LEU A 67 -3.00 1.46 -10.83
C LEU A 67 -4.15 0.67 -10.20
N VAL A 68 -3.81 -0.28 -9.34
CA VAL A 68 -4.76 -0.92 -8.42
C VAL A 68 -4.47 -0.43 -7.00
N ILE A 69 -5.50 0.02 -6.30
CA ILE A 69 -5.45 0.34 -4.87
C ILE A 69 -6.27 -0.73 -4.16
N LEU A 70 -5.63 -1.55 -3.33
CA LEU A 70 -6.27 -2.70 -2.68
C LEU A 70 -6.22 -2.54 -1.15
N CYS A 71 -7.38 -2.51 -0.51
CA CYS A 71 -7.49 -2.63 0.93
C CYS A 71 -7.28 -4.11 1.30
N VAL A 72 -6.23 -4.42 2.06
CA VAL A 72 -5.98 -5.78 2.56
C VAL A 72 -5.82 -5.70 4.06
N ARG A 73 -6.64 -6.45 4.78
CA ARG A 73 -6.44 -6.72 6.20
C ARG A 73 -5.41 -7.81 6.40
N ILE A 74 -4.73 -7.82 7.55
CA ILE A 74 -3.69 -8.82 7.80
C ILE A 74 -4.28 -10.24 7.87
N ASP A 75 -5.53 -10.35 8.31
CA ASP A 75 -6.29 -11.60 8.38
C ASP A 75 -7.09 -11.92 7.10
N ASP A 76 -7.07 -11.03 6.10
CA ASP A 76 -7.86 -11.17 4.87
C ASP A 76 -7.12 -12.00 3.81
N GLY A 77 -7.35 -13.31 3.88
CA GLY A 77 -6.85 -14.26 2.89
C GLY A 77 -7.30 -13.96 1.45
N ASP A 78 -8.49 -13.36 1.26
CA ASP A 78 -9.02 -13.06 -0.07
C ASP A 78 -8.24 -11.90 -0.72
N GLY A 79 -7.89 -10.87 0.05
CA GLY A 79 -7.04 -9.77 -0.42
C GLY A 79 -5.66 -10.23 -0.89
N PHE A 80 -5.01 -11.12 -0.13
CA PHE A 80 -3.74 -11.73 -0.54
C PHE A 80 -3.87 -12.65 -1.76
N GLN A 81 -5.01 -13.33 -1.91
CA GLN A 81 -5.27 -14.14 -3.08
C GLN A 81 -5.38 -13.29 -4.35
N VAL A 82 -6.04 -12.12 -4.28
CA VAL A 82 -6.08 -11.17 -5.40
C VAL A 82 -4.68 -10.72 -5.80
N LEU A 83 -3.82 -10.34 -4.84
CA LEU A 83 -2.42 -9.98 -5.13
C LEU A 83 -1.66 -11.11 -5.81
N SER A 84 -1.87 -12.34 -5.37
CA SER A 84 -1.21 -13.52 -5.94
C SER A 84 -1.66 -13.77 -7.37
N MET A 85 -2.96 -13.70 -7.64
CA MET A 85 -3.51 -13.84 -9.00
C MET A 85 -2.96 -12.76 -9.94
N LEU A 86 -2.91 -11.50 -9.48
CA LEU A 86 -2.40 -10.39 -10.29
C LEU A 86 -0.93 -10.55 -10.67
N LYS A 87 -0.10 -11.07 -9.75
CA LYS A 87 1.33 -11.30 -9.99
C LYS A 87 1.62 -12.50 -10.90
N LEU A 88 0.76 -13.52 -10.86
CA LEU A 88 0.94 -14.75 -11.63
C LEU A 88 0.45 -14.63 -13.08
N ASP A 89 -0.52 -13.75 -13.36
CA ASP A 89 -1.02 -13.54 -14.71
C ASP A 89 -0.13 -12.53 -15.49
N GLU A 90 0.31 -12.91 -16.69
CA GLU A 90 1.16 -12.09 -17.55
C GLU A 90 0.51 -10.78 -17.99
N GLU A 91 -0.82 -10.76 -18.12
CA GLU A 91 -1.58 -9.58 -18.52
C GLU A 91 -1.63 -8.54 -17.40
N THR A 92 -1.62 -8.97 -16.13
CA THR A 92 -1.81 -8.08 -14.98
C THR A 92 -0.54 -7.85 -14.16
N ARG A 93 0.51 -8.68 -14.31
CA ARG A 93 1.73 -8.60 -13.48
C ARG A 93 2.49 -7.27 -13.57
N ALA A 94 2.28 -6.52 -14.65
CA ALA A 94 2.91 -5.23 -14.87
C ALA A 94 2.13 -4.06 -14.22
N ILE A 95 0.89 -4.30 -13.79
CA ILE A 95 0.04 -3.29 -13.18
C ILE A 95 0.57 -3.01 -11.76
N PRO A 96 0.90 -1.76 -11.40
CA PRO A 96 1.32 -1.43 -10.06
C PRO A 96 0.14 -1.59 -9.09
N VAL A 97 0.43 -2.18 -7.93
CA VAL A 97 -0.55 -2.37 -6.85
C VAL A 97 -0.09 -1.62 -5.61
N LEU A 98 -0.93 -0.71 -5.12
CA LEU A 98 -0.77 -0.02 -3.85
C LEU A 98 -1.70 -0.67 -2.81
N THR A 99 -1.12 -1.30 -1.80
CA THR A 99 -1.88 -1.89 -0.70
C THR A 99 -1.96 -0.94 0.49
N TYR A 100 -3.10 -0.90 1.14
CA TYR A 100 -3.29 -0.21 2.42
C TYR A 100 -4.16 -1.07 3.34
N THR A 101 -4.13 -0.77 4.63
CA THR A 101 -5.01 -1.37 5.63
C THR A 101 -5.70 -0.27 6.42
N SER A 102 -6.98 -0.43 6.71
CA SER A 102 -7.76 0.49 7.55
C SER A 102 -7.52 0.25 9.04
N GLU A 103 -7.00 -0.92 9.41
CA GLU A 103 -6.68 -1.29 10.77
C GLU A 103 -5.22 -0.94 11.05
N TYR A 104 -5.04 0.20 11.69
CA TYR A 104 -3.85 0.47 12.48
C TYR A 104 -3.96 -0.37 13.76
N GLU A 105 -3.47 -1.61 13.74
CA GLU A 105 -2.89 -2.13 14.99
C GLU A 105 -1.61 -1.34 15.21
N GLY A 106 -1.77 -0.15 15.77
CA GLY A 106 -0.75 0.38 16.65
C GLY A 106 -0.48 -0.74 17.64
N ARG A 107 0.63 -1.45 17.47
CA ARG A 107 1.29 -2.09 18.60
C ARG A 107 1.69 -0.95 19.53
N GLU A 108 0.74 -0.39 20.28
CA GLU A 108 1.00 -0.21 21.69
C GLU A 108 1.22 -1.63 22.17
N SER A 109 2.50 -2.01 22.27
CA SER A 109 2.94 -3.04 23.18
C SER A 109 2.28 -2.75 24.52
N GLN A 110 1.11 -3.36 24.78
CA GLN A 110 0.67 -3.56 26.14
C GLN A 110 1.82 -4.30 26.81
N ASP A 111 2.38 -3.63 27.80
CA ASP A 111 3.37 -4.15 28.72
C ASP A 111 2.89 -5.50 29.27
N GLU A 112 3.21 -6.59 28.57
CA GLU A 112 3.23 -7.90 29.20
C GLU A 112 4.52 -7.93 30.01
N VAL A 113 4.39 -7.59 31.29
CA VAL A 113 5.44 -7.69 32.31
C VAL A 113 5.81 -9.16 32.43
N ALA A 114 6.70 -9.62 31.57
CA ALA A 114 7.48 -10.83 31.79
C ALA A 114 8.68 -10.43 32.66
N GLU A 115 8.64 -10.88 33.91
CA GLU A 115 9.74 -10.84 34.89
C GLU A 115 11.12 -11.05 34.23
N PRO A 116 12.15 -10.24 34.54
CA PRO A 116 13.45 -10.35 33.90
C PRO A 116 14.22 -11.52 34.51
N ALA A 117 14.17 -12.68 33.86
CA ALA A 117 15.19 -13.71 34.05
C ALA A 117 16.49 -13.25 33.36
N GLU A 118 17.30 -12.55 34.15
CA GLU A 118 18.77 -12.50 34.12
C GLU A 118 19.45 -13.03 32.84
N ALA A 119 19.85 -12.15 31.92
CA ALA A 119 21.10 -12.28 31.18
C ALA A 119 21.44 -11.00 30.39
N GLU A 120 22.53 -10.37 30.82
CA GLU A 120 23.43 -9.54 30.02
C GLU A 120 22.94 -8.15 29.58
N MET A 121 22.95 -7.27 30.59
CA MET A 121 23.54 -5.93 30.55
C MET A 121 24.65 -5.77 29.48
N PHE A 122 24.29 -5.28 28.29
CA PHE A 122 25.21 -4.50 27.45
C PHE A 122 24.69 -3.07 27.31
N ALA A 123 25.32 -2.20 28.08
CA ALA A 123 25.08 -0.78 28.08
C ALA A 123 25.55 -0.14 26.77
N ALA A 124 24.69 0.69 26.16
CA ALA A 124 25.12 1.93 25.52
C ALA A 124 24.06 3.02 25.74
N LYS A 125 24.54 4.13 26.28
CA LYS A 125 23.86 5.24 26.97
C LYS A 125 22.87 6.09 26.12
N PRO A 126 22.06 6.95 26.78
CA PRO A 126 20.86 7.59 26.23
C PRO A 126 21.12 8.88 25.43
N ALA A 127 20.07 9.31 24.72
CA ALA A 127 19.95 10.48 23.86
C ALA A 127 20.40 11.82 24.46
N VAL A 128 21.02 12.68 23.64
CA VAL A 128 20.90 14.16 23.68
C VAL A 128 21.19 14.74 22.28
N TRP A 129 20.22 15.44 21.68
CA TRP A 129 20.45 16.52 20.72
C TRP A 129 19.41 17.63 20.91
N MET A 130 19.89 18.80 21.38
CA MET A 130 19.34 20.17 21.37
C MET A 130 20.24 20.95 22.36
N ASN A 131 20.91 22.06 22.07
CA ASN A 131 21.02 22.96 20.92
C ASN A 131 22.42 23.59 20.95
#